data_AF-A0A3N4JND2-F1
#
_entry.id   AF-A0A3N4JND2-F1
#
_cell.length_a   1.000
_cell.length_b   1.000
_cell.length_c   1.000
_cell.angle_alpha   90.00
_cell.angle_beta   90.00
_cell.angle_gamma   90.00
#
_symmetry.space_group_name_H-M   'P 1'
#
loop_
_entity.id
_entity.type
_entity.pdbx_description
1 polymer ?
#
loop_
_entity_poly.entity_id
_entity_poly.type
_entity_poly.pdbx_seq_one_letter_code
_entity_poly.pdbx_strand_id
1 'polypeptide(L)'
;MAEKFPVNSIAPSEGGGQAGKIRCAHLLVKHKDSRRPSSWKEANITRTKDEAMGIILGFEARIRDASTSLAELAITESDCSSARKRGDLGFFGRGEMQKEFEEAAFALRPGEMSHAVETASGIHLIERLE
;
A
#
# COMPACT_ATOMS: atom_id res chain seq x y z
N MET A 1 23.24 48.26 -14.09
CA MET A 1 21.82 48.23 -13.65
C MET A 1 21.29 46.87 -14.04
N ALA A 2 20.91 46.08 -13.03
CA ALA A 2 20.86 44.63 -13.06
C ALA A 2 19.72 44.06 -13.93
N GLU A 3 19.99 42.83 -14.36
CA GLU A 3 19.27 42.04 -15.35
C GLU A 3 17.88 41.60 -14.91
N LYS A 4 16.96 41.54 -15.86
CA LYS A 4 15.57 41.10 -15.65
C LYS A 4 15.55 39.59 -15.46
N PHE A 5 15.18 39.12 -14.27
CA PHE A 5 14.88 37.72 -14.00
C PHE A 5 13.54 37.32 -14.65
N PRO A 6 13.44 36.18 -15.35
CA PRO A 6 12.15 35.64 -15.71
C PRO A 6 11.47 35.02 -14.48
N VAL A 7 10.22 35.41 -14.27
CA VAL A 7 9.32 34.82 -13.27
C VAL A 7 9.05 33.37 -13.67
N ASN A 8 9.58 32.43 -12.89
CA ASN A 8 9.25 31.02 -13.05
C ASN A 8 7.82 30.80 -12.52
N SER A 9 6.86 30.75 -13.44
CA SER A 9 5.48 30.38 -13.15
C SER A 9 5.48 28.90 -12.76
N ILE A 10 5.45 28.63 -11.45
CA ILE A 10 5.17 27.29 -10.92
C ILE A 10 3.71 26.95 -11.25
N ALA A 11 3.52 26.27 -12.37
CA ALA A 11 2.27 25.59 -12.67
C ALA A 11 1.95 24.57 -11.55
N PRO A 12 0.68 24.39 -11.17
CA PRO A 12 0.29 23.26 -10.35
C PRO A 12 0.66 21.98 -11.12
N SER A 13 1.40 21.08 -10.48
CA SER A 13 1.71 19.76 -11.01
C SER A 13 0.41 19.00 -11.19
N GLU A 14 -0.14 19.06 -12.40
CA GLU A 14 -1.32 18.31 -12.81
C GLU A 14 -1.06 16.81 -12.59
N GLY A 15 -2.04 16.14 -11.97
CA GLY A 15 -2.04 14.70 -11.74
C GLY A 15 -1.84 13.97 -13.06
N GLY A 16 -0.61 13.56 -13.32
CA GLY A 16 -0.21 12.75 -14.45
C GLY A 16 -0.68 11.32 -14.26
N GLY A 17 -2.00 11.10 -14.29
CA GLY A 17 -2.57 9.76 -14.41
C GLY A 17 -2.01 9.12 -15.68
N GLN A 18 -1.08 8.20 -15.53
CA GLN A 18 -0.63 7.36 -16.64
C GLN A 18 -1.86 6.54 -17.08
N ALA A 19 -2.37 6.80 -18.28
CA ALA A 19 -3.61 6.19 -18.78
C ALA A 19 -3.61 4.66 -18.55
N GLY A 20 -4.59 4.18 -17.78
CA GLY A 20 -4.75 2.75 -17.45
C GLY A 20 -3.96 2.25 -16.23
N LYS A 21 -3.24 3.11 -15.50
CA LYS A 21 -2.57 2.77 -14.24
C LYS A 21 -3.28 3.36 -13.04
N ILE A 22 -3.18 2.69 -11.90
CA ILE A 22 -3.69 3.14 -10.60
C ILE A 22 -2.52 3.31 -9.64
N ARG A 23 -2.70 4.12 -8.60
CA ARG A 23 -1.73 4.24 -7.51
C ARG A 23 -2.36 3.71 -6.24
N CYS A 24 -1.66 2.79 -5.56
CA CYS A 24 -2.13 2.24 -4.30
C CYS A 24 -1.06 2.27 -3.23
N ALA A 25 -1.50 2.43 -1.99
CA ALA A 25 -0.74 2.05 -0.81
C ALA A 25 -1.23 0.68 -0.31
N HIS A 26 -0.38 -0.04 0.39
CA HIS A 26 -0.77 -1.27 1.05
C HIS A 26 -0.12 -1.46 2.42
N LEU A 27 -0.75 -2.31 3.22
CA LEU A 27 -0.20 -2.85 4.44
C LEU A 27 -0.20 -4.37 4.32
N LEU A 28 0.99 -4.96 4.24
CA LEU A 28 1.19 -6.40 4.20
C LEU A 28 1.54 -6.96 5.59
N VAL A 29 0.86 -8.00 6.03
CA VAL A 29 1.27 -8.88 7.13
C VAL A 29 1.56 -10.27 6.58
N LYS A 30 2.77 -10.75 6.84
CA LYS A 30 3.20 -12.10 6.42
C LYS A 30 2.89 -13.14 7.48
N HIS A 31 2.87 -14.39 7.05
CA HIS A 31 2.78 -15.60 7.87
C HIS A 31 3.82 -16.63 7.41
N LYS A 32 3.96 -17.72 8.17
CA LYS A 32 4.92 -18.80 7.91
C LYS A 32 4.80 -19.44 6.52
N ASP A 33 3.60 -19.43 5.92
CA ASP A 33 3.33 -19.99 4.59
C ASP A 33 3.44 -18.93 3.46
N SER A 34 3.80 -17.69 3.79
CA SER A 34 4.10 -16.67 2.78
C SER A 34 5.33 -17.08 1.97
N ARG A 35 5.34 -16.78 0.66
CA ARG A 35 6.44 -17.13 -0.27
C ARG A 35 7.83 -16.72 0.22
N ARG A 36 7.92 -15.65 1.02
CA ARG A 36 9.14 -15.22 1.71
C ARG A 36 8.79 -14.82 3.15
N PRO A 37 8.87 -15.74 4.14
CA PRO A 37 8.47 -15.50 5.53
C PRO A 37 9.56 -14.75 6.30
N SER A 38 9.97 -13.60 5.76
CA SER A 38 10.93 -12.69 6.37
C SER A 38 10.68 -11.27 5.85
N SER A 39 10.92 -10.28 6.69
CA SER A 39 10.77 -8.86 6.38
C SER A 39 11.90 -8.04 7.00
N TRP A 40 11.82 -6.73 6.83
CA TRP A 40 12.73 -5.80 7.51
C TRP A 40 12.45 -5.71 9.02
N LYS A 41 11.23 -6.08 9.47
CA LYS A 41 10.84 -6.10 10.88
C LYS A 41 11.29 -7.39 11.56
N GLU A 42 11.13 -8.52 10.87
CA GLU A 42 11.30 -9.85 11.45
C GLU A 42 12.02 -10.77 10.45
N ALA A 43 13.20 -11.26 10.85
CA ALA A 43 14.03 -12.09 9.99
C ALA A 43 13.43 -13.49 9.74
N ASN A 44 12.61 -13.99 10.65
CA ASN A 44 11.95 -15.29 10.56
C ASN A 44 10.50 -15.20 11.08
N ILE A 45 9.54 -15.21 10.16
CA ILE A 45 8.12 -15.03 10.46
C ILE A 45 7.49 -16.42 10.67
N THR A 46 7.11 -16.71 11.92
CA THR A 46 6.57 -18.02 12.33
C THR A 46 5.07 -18.02 12.59
N ARG A 47 4.46 -16.83 12.68
CA ARG A 47 3.02 -16.67 12.91
C ARG A 47 2.21 -17.38 11.83
N THR A 48 1.07 -17.95 12.24
CA THR A 48 0.15 -18.64 11.35
C THR A 48 -0.60 -17.66 10.46
N LYS A 49 -1.21 -18.21 9.40
CA LYS A 49 -2.10 -17.45 8.53
C LYS A 49 -3.28 -16.84 9.28
N ASP A 50 -3.86 -17.58 10.23
CA ASP A 50 -4.97 -17.12 11.07
C ASP A 50 -4.55 -15.94 11.96
N GLU A 51 -3.37 -16.03 12.60
CA GLU A 51 -2.81 -14.92 13.37
C GLU A 51 -2.55 -13.69 12.48
N ALA A 52 -1.98 -13.88 11.29
CA ALA A 52 -1.79 -12.78 10.35
C ALA A 52 -3.12 -12.15 9.92
N MET A 53 -4.17 -12.96 9.75
CA MET A 53 -5.52 -12.49 9.41
C MET A 53 -6.11 -11.68 10.57
N GLY A 54 -6.00 -12.19 11.80
CA GLY A 54 -6.43 -11.46 13.01
C GLY A 54 -5.73 -10.11 13.17
N ILE A 55 -4.42 -10.05 12.89
CA ILE A 55 -3.63 -8.80 12.92
C ILE A 55 -4.16 -7.81 11.87
N ILE A 56 -4.34 -8.27 10.62
CA ILE A 56 -4.86 -7.42 9.53
C ILE A 56 -6.27 -6.91 9.84
N LEU A 57 -7.16 -7.77 10.33
CA LEU A 57 -8.52 -7.36 10.70
C LEU A 57 -8.52 -6.34 11.83
N GLY A 58 -7.60 -6.45 12.79
CA GLY A 58 -7.39 -5.46 13.83
C GLY A 58 -6.94 -4.10 13.27
N PHE A 59 -6.06 -4.10 12.27
CA PHE A 59 -5.67 -2.88 11.56
C PHE A 59 -6.82 -2.30 10.73
N GLU A 60 -7.57 -3.15 10.02
CA GLU A 60 -8.74 -2.74 9.25
C GLU A 60 -9.76 -2.02 10.13
N ALA A 61 -10.06 -2.57 11.32
CA ALA A 61 -10.97 -1.95 12.28
C ALA A 61 -10.47 -0.57 12.74
N ARG A 62 -9.18 -0.43 13.05
CA ARG A 62 -8.54 0.82 13.48
C ARG A 62 -8.42 1.88 12.38
N ILE A 63 -8.50 1.48 11.12
CA ILE A 63 -8.54 2.42 9.99
C ILE A 63 -9.98 2.87 9.77
N ARG A 64 -10.93 1.95 9.87
CA ARG A 64 -12.37 2.22 9.67
C ARG A 64 -13.00 3.08 10.76
N ASP A 65 -12.52 2.98 12.00
CA ASP A 65 -12.93 3.85 13.10
C ASP A 65 -12.22 5.22 13.09
N ALA A 66 -11.36 5.46 12.09
CA ALA A 66 -10.53 6.65 11.95
C ALA A 66 -9.54 6.89 13.12
N SER A 67 -9.22 5.86 13.90
CA SER A 67 -8.19 5.94 14.96
C SER A 67 -6.77 6.09 14.39
N THR A 68 -6.51 5.57 13.19
CA THR A 68 -5.23 5.71 12.49
C THR A 68 -5.41 5.55 10.98
N SER A 69 -4.37 5.85 10.20
CA SER A 69 -4.36 5.67 8.74
C SER A 69 -3.59 4.42 8.32
N LEU A 70 -3.94 3.85 7.16
CA LEU A 70 -3.17 2.77 6.55
C LEU A 70 -1.71 3.19 6.35
N ALA A 71 -1.50 4.43 5.94
CA ALA A 71 -0.17 5.02 5.74
C ALA A 71 0.68 5.02 7.02
N GLU A 72 0.11 5.29 8.20
CA GLU A 72 0.84 5.25 9.48
C GLU A 72 1.14 3.82 9.91
N LEU A 73 0.13 2.94 9.87
CA LEU A 73 0.32 1.54 10.21
C LEU A 73 1.29 0.85 9.24
N ALA A 74 1.33 1.23 7.97
CA ALA A 74 2.25 0.64 7.01
C ALA A 74 3.72 0.90 7.39
N ILE A 75 4.04 2.04 8.01
CA ILE A 75 5.41 2.40 8.41
C ILE A 75 5.92 1.48 9.52
N THR A 76 5.09 1.21 10.53
CA THR A 76 5.51 0.45 11.70
C THR A 76 5.17 -1.03 11.57
N GLU A 77 4.06 -1.36 10.90
CA GLU A 77 3.49 -2.69 10.91
C GLU A 77 3.75 -3.52 9.66
N SER A 78 3.92 -2.89 8.50
CA SER A 78 4.00 -3.67 7.27
C SER A 78 5.29 -4.48 7.13
N ASP A 79 5.14 -5.74 6.75
CA ASP A 79 6.22 -6.65 6.36
C ASP A 79 6.75 -6.41 4.92
N CYS A 80 6.28 -5.36 4.24
CA CYS A 80 6.79 -4.93 2.95
C CYS A 80 7.80 -3.79 3.09
N SER A 81 8.78 -3.71 2.18
CA SER A 81 9.73 -2.60 2.15
C SER A 81 9.10 -1.25 1.75
N SER A 82 7.89 -1.26 1.19
CA SER A 82 7.06 -0.07 0.93
C SER A 82 6.69 0.66 2.23
N ALA A 83 6.85 0.05 3.40
CA ALA A 83 6.72 0.70 4.71
C ALA A 83 7.45 2.06 4.78
N ARG A 84 8.65 2.14 4.19
CA ARG A 84 9.45 3.38 4.13
C ARG A 84 8.79 4.51 3.35
N LYS A 85 7.85 4.18 2.47
CA LYS A 85 7.03 5.10 1.68
C LYS A 85 5.58 5.10 2.15
N ARG A 86 5.34 4.79 3.44
CA ARG A 86 3.99 4.75 4.02
C ARG A 86 3.07 3.77 3.30
N GLY A 87 3.63 2.66 2.80
CA GLY A 87 2.88 1.64 2.06
C GLY A 87 2.71 1.93 0.57
N ASP A 88 3.09 3.10 0.06
CA ASP A 88 2.92 3.48 -1.35
C ASP A 88 3.74 2.58 -2.29
N LEU A 89 3.03 1.95 -3.22
CA LEU A 89 3.60 1.11 -4.28
C LEU A 89 3.89 1.91 -5.56
N GLY A 90 3.44 3.16 -5.63
CA GLY A 90 3.48 3.96 -6.86
C GLY A 90 2.41 3.53 -7.87
N PHE A 91 2.56 3.98 -9.11
CA PHE A 91 1.64 3.64 -10.19
C PHE A 91 1.94 2.27 -10.78
N PHE A 92 0.91 1.44 -10.90
CA PHE A 92 0.98 0.16 -11.60
C PHE A 92 -0.26 -0.06 -12.47
N GLY A 93 -0.06 -0.78 -13.57
CA GLY A 93 -1.07 -1.27 -14.49
C GLY A 93 -1.38 -2.75 -14.25
N ARG A 94 -2.22 -3.30 -15.14
CA ARG A 94 -2.58 -4.72 -15.12
C ARG A 94 -1.39 -5.60 -15.53
N GLY A 95 -1.23 -6.74 -14.87
CA GLY A 95 -0.15 -7.70 -15.06
C GLY A 95 1.14 -7.38 -14.28
N GLU A 96 1.18 -6.27 -13.54
CA GLU A 96 2.38 -5.86 -12.77
C GLU A 96 2.37 -6.39 -11.32
N MET A 97 1.20 -6.75 -10.79
CA MET A 97 1.02 -7.25 -9.42
C MET A 97 0.47 -8.69 -9.40
N GLN A 98 0.46 -9.31 -8.20
CA GLN A 98 -0.24 -10.61 -8.03
C GLN A 98 -1.71 -10.46 -8.35
N LYS A 99 -2.29 -11.46 -9.01
CA LYS A 99 -3.65 -11.40 -9.56
C LYS A 99 -4.68 -11.00 -8.49
N GLU A 100 -4.63 -11.63 -7.33
CA GLU A 100 -5.56 -11.36 -6.22
C GLU A 100 -5.43 -9.93 -5.69
N PHE A 101 -4.21 -9.40 -5.62
CA PHE A 101 -3.95 -8.01 -5.22
C PHE A 101 -4.47 -7.04 -6.28
N GLU A 102 -4.17 -7.31 -7.54
CA GLU A 102 -4.59 -6.48 -8.67
C GLU A 102 -6.11 -6.40 -8.77
N GLU A 103 -6.79 -7.54 -8.75
CA GLU A 103 -8.26 -7.59 -8.86
C GLU A 103 -8.92 -6.76 -7.77
N ALA A 104 -8.41 -6.85 -6.53
CA ALA A 104 -8.88 -6.02 -5.43
C ALA A 104 -8.56 -4.54 -5.65
N ALA A 105 -7.31 -4.20 -5.99
CA ALA A 105 -6.88 -2.80 -6.17
C ALA A 105 -7.64 -2.07 -7.29
N PHE A 106 -7.86 -2.74 -8.42
CA PHE A 106 -8.61 -2.17 -9.55
C PHE A 106 -10.12 -2.11 -9.31
N ALA A 107 -10.66 -2.90 -8.38
CA ALA A 107 -12.06 -2.83 -7.98
C ALA A 107 -12.35 -1.62 -7.07
N LEU A 108 -11.33 -1.08 -6.39
CA LEU A 108 -11.47 0.10 -5.51
C LEU A 108 -11.64 1.38 -6.31
N ARG A 109 -12.40 2.32 -5.74
CA ARG A 109 -12.39 3.72 -6.19
C ARG A 109 -11.24 4.50 -5.52
N PRO A 110 -10.79 5.63 -6.10
CA PRO A 110 -9.83 6.50 -5.42
C PRO A 110 -10.34 6.92 -4.04
N GLY A 111 -9.49 6.82 -3.03
CA GLY A 111 -9.79 7.03 -1.61
C GLY A 111 -10.43 5.82 -0.90
N GLU A 112 -10.65 4.71 -1.59
CA GLU A 112 -11.27 3.52 -1.00
C GLU A 112 -10.22 2.51 -0.54
N MET A 113 -10.53 1.82 0.57
CA MET A 113 -9.73 0.75 1.14
C MET A 113 -10.42 -0.60 0.97
N SER A 114 -9.66 -1.63 0.61
CA SER A 114 -10.13 -3.01 0.54
C SER A 114 -10.38 -3.62 1.92
N HIS A 115 -11.05 -4.77 1.92
CA HIS A 115 -10.94 -5.74 3.00
C HIS A 115 -9.60 -6.47 2.95
N ALA A 116 -9.35 -7.37 3.91
CA ALA A 116 -8.21 -8.28 3.87
C ALA A 116 -8.14 -9.08 2.55
N VAL A 117 -7.04 -8.91 1.81
CA VAL A 117 -6.76 -9.61 0.54
C VAL A 117 -5.62 -10.57 0.74
N GLU A 118 -5.86 -11.84 0.47
CA GLU A 118 -4.83 -12.87 0.57
C GLU A 118 -4.09 -13.05 -0.75
N THR A 119 -2.78 -13.27 -0.66
CA THR A 119 -1.90 -13.52 -1.79
C THR A 119 -0.80 -14.50 -1.39
N ALA A 120 0.03 -14.97 -2.32
CA ALA A 120 1.21 -15.76 -1.98
C ALA A 120 2.23 -15.00 -1.12
N SER A 121 2.18 -13.66 -1.08
CA SER A 121 3.06 -12.86 -0.23
C SER A 121 2.60 -12.77 1.22
N GLY A 122 1.35 -13.12 1.54
CA GLY A 122 0.70 -12.84 2.81
C GLY A 122 -0.63 -12.11 2.61
N ILE A 123 -1.08 -11.42 3.66
CA ILE A 123 -2.40 -10.77 3.73
C ILE A 123 -2.22 -9.25 3.66
N HIS A 124 -3.02 -8.59 2.82
CA HIS A 124 -2.90 -7.17 2.51
C HIS A 124 -4.17 -6.42 2.87
N LEU A 125 -4.00 -5.18 3.34
CA LEU A 125 -4.99 -4.12 3.14
C LEU A 125 -4.48 -3.21 2.03
N ILE A 126 -5.37 -2.81 1.13
CA ILE A 126 -5.03 -2.03 -0.06
C ILE A 126 -5.86 -0.75 -0.01
N GLU A 127 -5.22 0.39 -0.17
CA GLU A 127 -5.88 1.67 -0.34
C GLU A 127 -5.54 2.23 -1.71
N ARG A 128 -6.56 2.56 -2.50
CA ARG A 128 -6.35 3.21 -3.80
C ARG A 128 -6.24 4.71 -3.59
N LEU A 129 -5.09 5.27 -3.94
CA LEU A 129 -4.82 6.70 -3.86
C LEU A 129 -5.30 7.43 -5.12
N GLU A 130 -5.11 6.82 -6.30
CA GLU A 130 -5.52 7.35 -7.62
C GLU A 130 -6.05 6.25 -8.55
#